data_AF-A0AAV2SF14-F1
#
_entry.id   AF-A0AAV2SF14-F1
#
_cell.length_a   1.000
_cell.length_b   1.000
_cell.length_c   1.000
_cell.angle_alpha   90.00
_cell.angle_beta   90.00
_cell.angle_gamma   90.00
#
_symmetry.space_group_name_H-M   'P 1'
#
loop_
_entity.id
_entity.type
_entity.pdbx_description
1 polymer ?
#
loop_
_entity_poly.entity_id
_entity_poly.type
_entity_poly.pdbx_seq_one_letter_code
_entity_poly.pdbx_strand_id
1 'polypeptide(L)'
;ILGLLYGAVVSDAVALSTEGLTEQECHFYYSKENLMPQERIHDYLRAHFPPQDWSSNADILLLTLESLMRWGGVVDELELATQLDQWRIHGFMDLDPLPGYPLSQLMAQ
;
A
#
# COMPACT_ATOMS: atom_id res chain seq x y z
N ILE A 1 -12.60 -15.39 1.66
CA ILE A 1 -12.31 -14.23 0.78
C ILE A 1 -12.17 -12.96 1.59
N LEU A 2 -13.20 -12.49 2.32
CA LEU A 2 -13.10 -11.25 3.12
C LEU A 2 -11.89 -11.23 4.07
N GLY A 3 -11.69 -12.27 4.89
CA GLY A 3 -10.54 -12.32 5.80
C GLY A 3 -9.17 -12.32 5.09
N LEU A 4 -9.10 -12.77 3.83
CA LEU A 4 -7.87 -12.69 3.04
C LEU A 4 -7.60 -11.26 2.62
N LEU A 5 -8.62 -10.56 2.12
CA LEU A 5 -8.49 -9.16 1.68
C LEU A 5 -8.21 -8.24 2.86
N TYR A 6 -9.02 -8.31 3.92
CA TYR A 6 -8.79 -7.54 5.14
C TYR A 6 -7.46 -7.89 5.79
N GLY A 7 -7.09 -9.17 5.83
CA GLY A 7 -5.81 -9.61 6.39
C GLY A 7 -4.64 -8.99 5.63
N ALA A 8 -4.64 -9.04 4.30
CA ALA A 8 -3.60 -8.44 3.47
C ALA A 8 -3.50 -6.93 3.70
N VAL A 9 -4.62 -6.21 3.61
CA VAL A 9 -4.65 -4.75 3.74
C VAL A 9 -4.26 -4.27 5.15
N VAL A 10 -4.80 -4.90 6.20
CA VAL A 10 -4.44 -4.55 7.59
C VAL A 10 -2.98 -4.87 7.86
N SER A 11 -2.47 -6.01 7.36
CA SER A 11 -1.07 -6.37 7.54
C SER A 11 -0.13 -5.39 6.83
N ASP A 12 -0.52 -4.89 5.66
CA ASP A 12 0.26 -3.90 4.91
C ASP A 12 0.33 -2.56 5.64
N ALA A 13 -0.79 -2.09 6.19
CA ALA A 13 -0.82 -0.87 7.00
C ALA A 13 0.07 -0.95 8.25
N VAL A 14 0.15 -2.12 8.90
CA VAL A 14 1.05 -2.36 10.04
C VAL A 14 2.50 -2.49 9.58
N ALA A 15 2.76 -3.22 8.49
CA ALA A 15 4.11 -3.44 7.95
C ALA A 15 4.76 -2.12 7.52
N LEU A 16 3.98 -1.19 6.96
CA LEU A 16 4.43 0.15 6.60
C LEU A 16 5.01 0.92 7.79
N SER A 17 4.58 0.65 9.03
CA SER A 17 5.16 1.26 10.22
C SER A 17 6.63 0.86 10.43
N THR A 18 7.06 -0.30 9.93
CA THR A 18 8.43 -0.84 10.07
C THR A 18 9.23 -0.89 8.77
N GLU A 19 8.61 -0.59 7.63
CA GLU A 19 9.25 -0.62 6.30
C GLU A 19 10.55 0.19 6.23
N GLY A 20 11.62 -0.43 5.73
CA GLY A 20 12.94 0.19 5.59
C GLY A 20 13.70 0.45 6.89
N LEU A 21 13.15 0.10 8.06
CA LEU A 21 13.87 0.18 9.34
C LEU A 21 14.70 -1.08 9.58
N THR A 22 15.83 -0.91 10.24
CA THR A 22 16.60 -2.02 10.80
C THR A 22 15.91 -2.59 12.03
N GLU A 23 16.27 -3.82 12.42
CA GLU A 23 15.76 -4.46 13.64
C GLU A 23 16.00 -3.60 14.90
N GLN A 24 17.15 -2.93 14.97
CA GLN A 24 17.50 -2.05 16.09
C GLN A 24 16.60 -0.81 16.14
N GLU A 25 16.33 -0.20 14.98
CA GLU A 25 15.41 0.94 14.89
C GLU A 25 13.98 0.52 15.23
N CYS A 26 13.53 -0.65 14.78
CA CYS A 26 12.23 -1.20 15.16
C CYS A 26 12.10 -1.33 16.68
N HIS A 27 13.12 -1.86 17.36
CA HIS A 27 13.12 -1.98 18.82
C HIS A 27 13.26 -0.63 19.56
N PHE A 28 13.82 0.38 18.90
CA PHE A 28 13.94 1.72 19.46
C PHE A 28 12.61 2.47 19.41
N TYR A 29 11.89 2.41 18.27
CA TYR A 29 10.65 3.14 18.08
C TYR A 29 9.41 2.39 18.60
N TYR A 30 9.42 1.05 18.55
CA TYR A 30 8.25 0.23 18.80
C TYR A 30 8.47 -0.83 19.90
N SER A 31 7.38 -1.11 20.61
CA SER A 31 7.15 -2.19 21.55
C SER A 31 5.89 -2.96 21.11
N LYS A 32 5.49 -3.97 21.88
CA LYS A 32 4.28 -4.75 21.55
C LYS A 32 3.00 -3.94 21.69
N GLU A 33 3.04 -2.87 22.48
CA GLU A 33 1.87 -2.06 22.84
C GLU A 33 1.63 -0.90 21.88
N ASN A 34 2.59 -0.52 21.04
CA ASN A 34 2.52 0.65 20.16
C ASN A 34 2.85 0.33 18.69
N LEU A 35 2.70 -0.92 18.26
CA LEU A 35 2.86 -1.34 16.87
C LEU A 35 1.50 -1.38 16.16
N MET A 36 0.84 -0.23 16.01
CA MET A 36 -0.35 -0.09 15.18
C MET A 36 -0.19 1.08 14.18
N PRO A 37 -1.03 1.19 13.15
CA PRO A 37 -0.94 2.28 12.17
C PRO A 37 -1.11 3.67 12.79
N GLN A 38 -1.73 3.78 13.96
CA GLN A 38 -1.92 5.03 14.70
C GLN A 38 -0.63 5.60 15.27
N GLU A 39 0.31 4.73 15.68
CA GLU A 39 1.57 5.13 16.32
C GLU A 39 2.74 5.17 15.34
N ARG A 40 2.46 5.10 14.03
CA ARG A 40 3.45 5.15 12.96
C ARG A 40 4.35 6.38 13.11
N ILE A 41 5.67 6.16 13.10
CA ILE A 41 6.65 7.24 13.10
C ILE A 41 6.59 8.08 11.81
N HIS A 42 7.02 9.33 11.90
CA HIS A 42 7.08 10.21 10.74
C HIS A 42 8.53 10.34 10.24
N ASP A 43 8.80 9.80 9.06
CA ASP A 43 10.08 9.88 8.38
C ASP A 43 9.90 10.12 6.87
N TYR A 44 11.01 10.16 6.13
CA TYR A 44 10.99 10.42 4.69
C TYR A 44 10.08 9.48 3.90
N LEU A 45 10.08 8.17 4.20
CA LEU A 45 9.26 7.20 3.48
C LEU A 45 7.79 7.36 3.88
N ARG A 46 7.52 7.35 5.19
CA ARG A 46 6.17 7.33 5.75
C ARG A 46 5.40 8.64 5.55
N ALA A 47 6.11 9.74 5.32
CA ALA A 47 5.50 11.04 5.00
C ALA A 47 4.70 11.06 3.68
N HIS A 48 4.92 10.08 2.80
CA HIS A 48 4.18 9.96 1.54
C HIS A 48 2.79 9.33 1.71
N PHE A 49 2.52 8.71 2.86
CA PHE A 49 1.26 8.00 3.12
C PHE A 49 0.45 8.73 4.18
N PRO A 50 -0.89 8.80 4.03
CA PRO A 50 -1.73 9.40 5.05
C PRO A 50 -1.62 8.66 6.40
N PRO A 51 -1.90 9.36 7.52
CA PRO A 51 -1.95 8.73 8.83
C PRO A 51 -2.93 7.55 8.86
N GLN A 52 -2.52 6.43 9.46
CA GLN A 52 -3.31 5.20 9.59
C GLN A 52 -3.62 4.48 8.27
N ASP A 53 -3.03 4.91 7.15
CA ASP A 53 -3.31 4.34 5.83
C ASP A 53 -2.38 3.16 5.49
N TRP A 54 -2.74 2.38 4.48
CA TRP A 54 -1.89 1.33 3.94
C TRP A 54 -0.85 1.87 2.93
N SER A 55 -0.05 0.98 2.35
CA SER A 55 0.92 1.32 1.33
C SER A 55 0.40 1.02 -0.08
N SER A 56 1.21 1.33 -1.09
CA SER A 56 0.92 0.98 -2.48
C SER A 56 0.65 -0.51 -2.73
N ASN A 57 1.14 -1.41 -1.88
CA ASN A 57 0.92 -2.85 -2.08
C ASN A 57 -0.55 -3.22 -1.99
N ALA A 58 -1.29 -2.62 -1.05
CA ALA A 58 -2.73 -2.82 -0.92
C ALA A 58 -3.46 -2.28 -2.15
N ASP A 59 -3.07 -1.10 -2.65
CA ASP A 59 -3.66 -0.50 -3.85
C ASP A 59 -3.45 -1.36 -5.10
N ILE A 60 -2.22 -1.84 -5.31
CA ILE A 60 -1.87 -2.73 -6.43
C ILE A 60 -2.64 -4.04 -6.33
N LEU A 61 -2.79 -4.61 -5.13
CA LEU A 61 -3.62 -5.80 -4.91
C LEU A 61 -5.06 -5.54 -5.35
N LEU A 62 -5.66 -4.42 -4.94
CA LEU A 62 -7.04 -4.06 -5.28
C LEU A 62 -7.22 -3.85 -6.80
N LEU A 63 -6.31 -3.13 -7.45
CA LEU A 63 -6.32 -2.94 -8.91
C LEU A 63 -6.18 -4.27 -9.67
N THR A 64 -5.30 -5.16 -9.19
CA THR A 64 -5.12 -6.49 -9.78
C THR A 64 -6.39 -7.33 -9.64
N LEU A 65 -7.03 -7.29 -8.47
CA LEU A 65 -8.31 -7.97 -8.22
C LEU A 65 -9.43 -7.40 -9.09
N GLU A 66 -9.46 -6.09 -9.30
CA GLU A 66 -10.42 -5.45 -10.19
C GLU A 66 -10.24 -5.93 -11.64
N SER A 67 -9.02 -5.98 -12.14
CA SER A 67 -8.72 -6.55 -13.47
C SER A 67 -9.18 -8.00 -13.56
N LEU A 68 -8.84 -8.85 -12.57
CA LEU A 68 -9.30 -10.24 -12.50
C LEU A 68 -10.82 -10.38 -12.57
N MET A 69 -11.56 -9.53 -11.84
CA MET A 69 -13.02 -9.56 -11.84
C MET A 69 -13.61 -9.14 -13.19
N ARG A 70 -13.03 -8.13 -13.85
CA ARG A 70 -13.49 -7.64 -15.15
C ARG A 70 -13.28 -8.66 -16.27
N TRP A 71 -12.17 -9.40 -16.24
CA TRP A 71 -11.79 -10.34 -17.31
C TRP A 71 -12.04 -11.80 -16.96
N GLY A 72 -13.00 -12.09 -16.07
CA GLY A 72 -13.47 -13.45 -15.82
C GLY A 72 -12.42 -14.36 -15.17
N GLY A 73 -11.53 -13.81 -14.35
CA GLY A 73 -10.49 -14.53 -13.62
C GLY A 73 -9.10 -14.49 -14.26
N VAL A 74 -8.90 -13.68 -15.31
CA VAL A 74 -7.59 -13.44 -15.95
C VAL A 74 -7.19 -11.98 -15.72
N VAL A 75 -5.90 -11.69 -15.61
CA VAL A 75 -5.40 -10.31 -15.59
C VAL A 75 -5.15 -9.87 -17.03
N ASP A 76 -5.72 -8.76 -17.45
CA ASP A 76 -5.26 -8.05 -18.66
C ASP A 76 -4.10 -7.15 -18.26
N GLU A 77 -2.89 -7.49 -18.70
CA GLU A 77 -1.68 -6.80 -18.28
C GLU A 77 -1.62 -5.36 -18.82
N LEU A 78 -2.19 -5.10 -19.99
CA LEU A 78 -2.17 -3.77 -20.60
C LEU A 78 -3.16 -2.84 -19.90
N GLU A 79 -4.35 -3.34 -19.56
CA GLU A 79 -5.30 -2.58 -18.74
C GLU A 79 -4.72 -2.32 -17.35
N LEU A 80 -4.18 -3.34 -16.68
CA LEU A 80 -3.61 -3.18 -15.34
C LEU A 80 -2.45 -2.17 -15.36
N ALA A 81 -1.55 -2.25 -16.34
CA ALA A 81 -0.46 -1.28 -16.47
C ALA A 81 -0.97 0.15 -16.67
N THR A 82 -2.02 0.33 -17.48
CA THR A 82 -2.66 1.64 -17.69
C THR A 82 -3.29 2.16 -16.40
N GLN A 83 -3.99 1.31 -15.66
CA GLN A 83 -4.60 1.67 -14.38
C GLN A 83 -3.55 2.02 -13.32
N LEU A 84 -2.46 1.28 -13.25
CA LEU A 84 -1.36 1.57 -12.34
C LEU A 84 -0.71 2.92 -12.64
N ASP A 85 -0.49 3.26 -13.91
CA ASP A 85 0.02 4.59 -14.27
C ASP A 85 -0.97 5.70 -13.94
N GLN A 86 -2.28 5.48 -14.16
CA GLN A 86 -3.30 6.44 -13.77
C GLN A 86 -3.38 6.64 -12.25
N TRP A 87 -3.34 5.55 -11.47
CA TRP A 87 -3.31 5.59 -10.00
C TRP A 87 -2.08 6.31 -9.47
N ARG A 88 -0.91 6.08 -10.06
CA ARG A 88 0.33 6.79 -9.69
C ARG A 88 0.21 8.30 -9.86
N ILE A 89 -0.55 8.77 -10.84
CA ILE A 89 -0.70 10.21 -11.14
C ILE A 89 -1.87 10.83 -10.37
N HIS A 90 -2.98 10.11 -10.23
CA HIS A 90 -4.26 10.67 -9.78
C HIS A 90 -4.82 10.05 -8.49
N GLY A 91 -4.18 9.00 -7.97
CA GLY A 91 -4.75 8.19 -6.89
C GLY A 91 -6.00 7.43 -7.31
N PHE A 92 -6.79 7.02 -6.32
CA PHE A 92 -8.17 6.57 -6.54
C PHE A 92 -9.10 7.78 -6.51
N MET A 93 -9.44 8.33 -7.67
CA MET A 93 -10.24 9.57 -7.75
C MET A 93 -11.51 9.60 -6.87
N ASP A 94 -12.16 8.46 -6.66
CA ASP A 94 -13.40 8.36 -5.88
C ASP A 94 -13.19 8.07 -4.38
N LEU A 95 -11.99 7.66 -3.96
CA LEU A 95 -11.71 7.18 -2.61
C LEU A 95 -10.54 7.92 -1.95
N ASP A 96 -9.43 8.06 -2.66
CA ASP A 96 -8.23 8.77 -2.22
C ASP A 96 -7.62 9.52 -3.42
N PRO A 97 -7.80 10.86 -3.50
CA PRO A 97 -7.29 11.66 -4.60
C PRO A 97 -5.77 11.88 -4.55
N LEU A 98 -5.07 11.35 -3.54
CA LEU A 98 -3.63 11.48 -3.44
C LEU A 98 -2.94 10.57 -4.46
N PRO A 99 -1.93 11.07 -5.20
CA PRO A 99 -1.16 10.24 -6.12
C PRO A 99 -0.53 9.04 -5.42
N GLY A 100 -0.66 7.86 -6.04
CA GLY A 100 -0.07 6.64 -5.51
C GLY A 100 1.44 6.72 -5.38
N TYR A 101 1.99 6.40 -4.20
CA TYR A 101 3.42 6.36 -3.96
C TYR A 101 3.97 4.92 -4.05
N PRO A 102 4.66 4.53 -5.13
CA PRO A 102 5.19 3.19 -5.27
C PRO A 102 6.37 2.92 -4.32
N LEU A 103 6.30 1.81 -3.59
CA LEU A 103 7.44 1.33 -2.79
C LEU A 103 8.55 0.69 -3.65
N SER A 104 8.20 0.14 -4.81
CA SER A 104 9.15 -0.51 -5.70
C SER A 104 9.87 0.49 -6.60
N GLN A 105 11.20 0.41 -6.64
CA GLN A 105 12.02 1.23 -7.55
C GLN A 105 11.67 1.01 -9.04
N LEU A 106 11.18 -0.18 -9.40
CA LEU A 106 10.79 -0.49 -10.78
C LEU A 106 9.54 0.28 -11.22
N MET A 107 8.66 0.63 -10.28
CA MET A 107 7.44 1.39 -10.56
C MET A 107 7.65 2.91 -10.43
N ALA A 108 8.81 3.32 -9.92
CA ALA A 108 9.20 4.72 -9.78
C ALA A 108 9.97 5.26 -11.02
N GLN A 109 10.27 4.42 -12.00
CA GLN A 109 10.95 4.75 -13.27
C GLN A 109 9.93 5.08 -14.36
#